data_AF-A0A398AZU6-F1
#
_entry.id   AF-A0A398AZU6-F1
#
_cell.length_a   1.000
_cell.length_b   1.000
_cell.length_c   1.000
_cell.angle_alpha   90.00
_cell.angle_beta   90.00
_cell.angle_gamma   90.00
#
_symmetry.space_group_name_H-M   'P 1'
#
loop_
_entity.id
_entity.type
_entity.pdbx_description
1 polymer ?
#
loop_
_entity_poly.entity_id
_entity_poly.type
_entity_poly.pdbx_seq_one_letter_code
_entity_poly.pdbx_strand_id
1 'polypeptide(L)'
;MYGGEFDGNAAFAGGGFMPSQATTQAPESSSASRNRDARTLLPLTLKQLNSVSTNGESNFSIDGVDINTVAIVGRVSRIENRITQVDFVVDDGTGCVECIRWCHERQETEEMEAVRLGMYVRLHGHLKSFQGKRSMNVFSVRPITDFNEIVHHFTECMYVHMYNTKPRGGSITQATETPRPQPYSSMPTPARPFQTGPSNQFSNQFNDPMHGVRQTVLNYLNRPMHLRSEAGVHCDVIARELRIPLQQVKDALEQLSNDGCVYSTSDETCFKSTANA
;
A
#
# COMPACT_ATOMS: atom_id res chain seq x y z
N MET A 1 20.86 -29.46 -69.00
CA MET A 1 19.78 -28.79 -69.76
C MET A 1 18.54 -29.67 -69.69
N TYR A 2 17.36 -29.07 -69.62
CA TYR A 2 16.07 -29.55 -69.09
C TYR A 2 16.03 -29.51 -67.55
N GLY A 3 15.34 -28.59 -66.85
CA GLY A 3 14.23 -27.71 -67.22
C GLY A 3 12.93 -28.26 -66.63
N GLY A 4 12.50 -27.74 -65.49
CA GLY A 4 11.27 -28.13 -64.81
C GLY A 4 10.88 -27.10 -63.76
N GLU A 5 10.00 -26.19 -64.17
CA GLU A 5 9.42 -25.08 -63.41
C GLU A 5 8.68 -25.55 -62.15
N PHE A 6 8.85 -24.75 -61.09
CA PHE A 6 8.09 -24.78 -59.86
C PHE A 6 6.97 -23.75 -59.98
N ASP A 7 5.71 -24.20 -60.01
CA ASP A 7 4.57 -23.40 -59.57
C ASP A 7 3.48 -24.34 -59.02
N GLY A 8 2.93 -23.96 -57.88
CA GLY A 8 2.04 -24.81 -57.07
C GLY A 8 1.60 -24.11 -55.80
N ASN A 9 1.20 -22.86 -55.93
CA ASN A 9 0.43 -22.17 -54.91
C ASN A 9 -1.02 -22.67 -54.91
N ALA A 10 -1.62 -22.70 -53.72
CA ALA A 10 -3.03 -22.90 -53.42
C ALA A 10 -3.59 -24.33 -53.61
N ALA A 11 -4.54 -24.82 -52.82
CA ALA A 11 -5.13 -24.40 -51.56
C ALA A 11 -6.25 -25.41 -51.33
N PHE A 12 -6.14 -26.35 -50.38
CA PHE A 12 -7.30 -27.12 -49.90
C PHE A 12 -7.01 -27.68 -48.52
N ALA A 13 -7.74 -27.21 -47.50
CA ALA A 13 -8.56 -28.08 -46.64
C ALA A 13 -9.14 -27.29 -45.44
N GLY A 14 -10.42 -26.91 -45.56
CA GLY A 14 -11.46 -27.25 -44.59
C GLY A 14 -11.48 -26.57 -43.21
N GLY A 15 -12.51 -25.73 -42.99
CA GLY A 15 -12.95 -25.37 -41.64
C GLY A 15 -13.83 -24.12 -41.58
N GLY A 16 -15.06 -24.19 -42.08
CA GLY A 16 -16.05 -23.12 -41.96
C GLY A 16 -16.79 -23.14 -40.62
N PHE A 17 -16.89 -21.99 -39.96
CA PHE A 17 -17.79 -21.76 -38.82
C PHE A 17 -18.77 -20.65 -39.18
N MET A 18 -20.08 -20.94 -39.06
CA MET A 18 -21.17 -19.97 -39.21
C MET A 18 -21.43 -19.23 -37.89
N PRO A 19 -21.84 -17.94 -37.91
CA PRO A 19 -22.32 -17.25 -36.73
C PRO A 19 -23.85 -17.37 -36.60
N SER A 20 -24.33 -17.90 -35.47
CA SER A 20 -25.74 -17.85 -35.08
C SER A 20 -26.03 -16.61 -34.24
N GLN A 21 -27.03 -15.84 -34.67
CA GLN A 21 -27.69 -14.77 -33.92
C GLN A 21 -28.40 -15.34 -32.68
N ALA A 22 -28.17 -14.74 -31.52
CA ALA A 22 -29.07 -14.85 -30.38
C ALA A 22 -29.03 -13.56 -29.54
N THR A 23 -30.21 -12.96 -29.38
CA THR A 23 -30.53 -11.78 -28.59
C THR A 23 -30.46 -12.11 -27.09
N THR A 24 -29.64 -11.41 -26.32
CA THR A 24 -29.86 -11.19 -24.87
C THR A 24 -29.25 -9.88 -24.41
N GLN A 25 -30.03 -9.19 -23.57
CA GLN A 25 -29.81 -7.89 -22.99
C GLN A 25 -28.45 -7.76 -22.29
N ALA A 26 -27.79 -6.64 -22.50
CA ALA A 26 -26.67 -6.19 -21.70
C ALA A 26 -27.13 -5.92 -20.25
N PRO A 27 -26.44 -6.44 -19.23
CA PRO A 27 -26.19 -5.68 -18.04
C PRO A 27 -24.96 -4.83 -18.31
N GLU A 28 -25.13 -3.51 -18.36
CA GLU A 28 -24.05 -2.55 -18.19
C GLU A 28 -23.44 -2.77 -16.80
N SER A 29 -22.57 -3.76 -16.67
CA SER A 29 -21.59 -3.78 -15.61
C SER A 29 -20.52 -2.79 -16.03
N SER A 30 -20.71 -1.53 -15.62
CA SER A 30 -19.64 -0.56 -15.47
C SER A 30 -18.67 -1.09 -14.40
N SER A 31 -17.98 -2.18 -14.71
CA SER A 31 -16.68 -2.44 -14.13
C SER A 31 -15.79 -1.34 -14.68
N ALA A 32 -15.77 -0.22 -13.94
CA ALA A 32 -14.66 0.71 -14.01
C ALA A 32 -13.42 -0.17 -14.11
N SER A 33 -12.73 -0.07 -15.24
CA SER A 33 -11.47 -0.75 -15.49
C SER A 33 -10.54 -0.32 -14.37
N ARG A 34 -10.59 -1.01 -13.24
CA ARG A 34 -9.64 -0.90 -12.16
C ARG A 34 -8.35 -1.30 -12.84
N ASN A 35 -7.56 -0.28 -13.11
CA ASN A 35 -6.21 -0.27 -13.64
C ASN A 35 -5.43 -1.50 -13.14
N ARG A 36 -5.66 -2.65 -13.77
CA ARG A 36 -5.18 -3.98 -13.33
C ARG A 36 -3.73 -4.20 -13.78
N ASP A 37 -3.20 -3.25 -14.55
CA ASP A 37 -1.94 -3.37 -15.28
C ASP A 37 -0.81 -2.55 -14.67
N ALA A 38 -1.07 -1.75 -13.63
CA ALA A 38 0.00 -1.13 -12.86
C ALA A 38 0.59 -2.16 -11.88
N ARG A 39 1.43 -3.07 -12.37
CA ARG A 39 2.31 -3.88 -11.50
C ARG A 39 3.31 -2.94 -10.84
N THR A 40 3.00 -2.49 -9.63
CA THR A 40 3.89 -1.60 -8.87
C THR A 40 4.95 -2.40 -8.15
N LEU A 41 6.22 -2.09 -8.41
CA LEU A 41 7.35 -2.52 -7.60
C LEU A 41 7.39 -1.66 -6.33
N LEU A 42 7.19 -2.28 -5.17
CA LEU A 42 7.17 -1.56 -3.90
C LEU A 42 8.47 -1.81 -3.11
N PRO A 43 9.28 -0.78 -2.84
CA PRO A 43 10.43 -0.92 -1.95
C PRO A 43 9.93 -1.03 -0.51
N LEU A 44 10.35 -2.10 0.18
CA LEU A 44 9.93 -2.38 1.54
C LEU A 44 11.11 -2.81 2.42
N THR A 45 11.01 -2.46 3.70
CA THR A 45 11.78 -3.11 4.77
C THR A 45 11.15 -4.47 5.12
N LEU A 46 11.95 -5.38 5.66
CA LEU A 46 11.46 -6.68 6.11
C LEU A 46 10.53 -6.56 7.32
N LYS A 47 10.66 -5.51 8.14
CA LYS A 47 9.69 -5.21 9.19
C LYS A 47 8.30 -4.92 8.63
N GLN A 48 8.21 -4.03 7.63
CA GLN A 48 6.94 -3.72 6.95
C GLN A 48 6.35 -4.98 6.30
N LEU A 49 7.21 -5.78 5.66
CA LEU A 49 6.80 -7.04 5.04
C LEU A 49 6.24 -8.03 6.07
N ASN A 50 6.80 -8.09 7.26
CA ASN A 50 6.39 -9.01 8.32
C ASN A 50 5.16 -8.53 9.09
N SER A 51 4.81 -7.24 9.04
CA SER A 51 3.61 -6.71 9.70
C SER A 51 2.30 -6.90 8.93
N VAL A 52 2.34 -7.27 7.65
CA VAL A 52 1.12 -7.41 6.81
C VAL A 52 0.19 -8.49 7.34
N SER A 53 -1.05 -8.20 7.71
CA SER A 53 -2.02 -9.24 8.08
C SER A 53 -2.50 -10.02 6.86
N THR A 54 -2.48 -11.36 6.92
CA THR A 54 -3.02 -12.21 5.85
C THR A 54 -4.45 -12.64 6.20
N ASN A 55 -5.46 -12.10 5.53
CA ASN A 55 -6.87 -12.45 5.77
C ASN A 55 -7.28 -13.77 5.08
N GLY A 56 -6.35 -14.71 4.91
CA GLY A 56 -6.58 -15.97 4.17
C GLY A 56 -6.62 -15.83 2.65
N GLU A 57 -6.63 -14.60 2.12
CA GLU A 57 -6.51 -14.32 0.69
C GLU A 57 -5.03 -14.10 0.30
N SER A 58 -4.69 -14.51 -0.92
CA SER A 58 -3.36 -14.36 -1.55
C SER A 58 -2.96 -12.90 -1.86
N ASN A 59 -3.80 -11.95 -1.48
CA ASN A 59 -3.63 -10.53 -1.79
C ASN A 59 -3.06 -9.83 -0.56
N PHE A 60 -1.84 -9.31 -0.70
CA PHE A 60 -1.17 -8.54 0.35
C PHE A 60 -1.40 -7.06 0.09
N SER A 61 -1.59 -6.26 1.12
CA SER A 61 -1.59 -4.80 1.01
C SER A 61 -0.80 -4.16 2.14
N ILE A 62 -0.06 -3.10 1.82
CA ILE A 62 0.65 -2.23 2.76
C ILE A 62 0.29 -0.79 2.41
N ASP A 63 -0.02 0.01 3.43
CA ASP A 63 -0.35 1.43 3.26
C ASP A 63 -1.52 1.68 2.29
N GLY A 64 -2.47 0.73 2.22
CA GLY A 64 -3.61 0.79 1.30
C GLY A 64 -3.26 0.50 -0.16
N VAL A 65 -2.03 0.03 -0.45
CA VAL A 65 -1.57 -0.36 -1.78
C VAL A 65 -1.44 -1.88 -1.85
N ASP A 66 -2.04 -2.48 -2.87
CA ASP A 66 -1.90 -3.91 -3.15
C ASP A 66 -0.46 -4.23 -3.58
N ILE A 67 0.13 -5.23 -2.94
CA ILE A 67 1.49 -5.68 -3.19
C ILE A 67 1.45 -6.82 -4.19
N ASN A 68 2.11 -6.60 -5.32
CA ASN A 68 2.39 -7.65 -6.29
C ASN A 68 3.89 -8.00 -6.31
N THR A 69 4.73 -6.98 -6.47
CA THR A 69 6.19 -7.14 -6.57
C THR A 69 6.86 -6.23 -5.55
N VAL A 70 7.86 -6.76 -4.86
CA VAL A 70 8.61 -6.02 -3.84
C VAL A 70 10.08 -5.91 -4.20
N ALA A 71 10.69 -4.80 -3.82
CA ALA A 71 12.13 -4.60 -3.82
C ALA A 71 12.65 -4.62 -2.38
N ILE A 72 13.70 -5.40 -2.13
CA ILE A 72 14.36 -5.52 -0.82
C ILE A 72 15.87 -5.40 -1.03
N VAL A 73 16.55 -4.74 -0.10
CA VAL A 73 18.01 -4.79 0.03
C VAL A 73 18.34 -5.34 1.41
N GLY A 74 19.21 -6.34 1.46
CA GLY A 74 19.64 -6.93 2.72
C GLY A 74 20.82 -7.87 2.56
N ARG A 75 21.33 -8.35 3.69
CA ARG A 75 22.47 -9.25 3.77
C ARG A 75 22.04 -10.71 3.74
N VAL A 76 22.70 -11.53 2.95
CA VAL A 76 22.45 -12.97 2.90
C VAL A 76 23.02 -13.64 4.14
N SER A 77 22.15 -14.25 4.95
CA SER A 77 22.49 -14.88 6.23
C SER A 77 22.47 -16.41 6.21
N ARG A 78 21.87 -17.01 5.17
CA ARG A 78 21.92 -18.45 4.88
C ARG A 78 21.76 -18.69 3.38
N ILE A 79 22.41 -19.72 2.84
CA ILE A 79 22.26 -20.19 1.45
C ILE A 79 22.26 -21.71 1.45
N GLU A 80 21.30 -22.31 0.73
CA GLU A 80 21.14 -23.74 0.52
C GLU A 80 20.85 -24.00 -0.97
N ASN A 81 21.83 -24.60 -1.66
CA ASN A 81 21.70 -24.95 -3.07
C ASN A 81 20.90 -26.25 -3.23
N ARG A 82 19.88 -26.23 -4.07
CA ARG A 82 19.12 -27.42 -4.49
C ARG A 82 19.28 -27.64 -5.99
N ILE A 83 18.71 -28.72 -6.50
CA ILE A 83 18.83 -29.13 -7.90
C ILE A 83 18.23 -28.08 -8.86
N THR A 84 17.06 -27.54 -8.54
CA THR A 84 16.31 -26.63 -9.43
C THR A 84 16.14 -25.21 -8.87
N GLN A 85 16.62 -24.97 -7.65
CA GLN A 85 16.44 -23.70 -6.95
C GLN A 85 17.55 -23.47 -5.94
N VAL A 86 17.68 -22.22 -5.50
CA VAL A 86 18.48 -21.85 -4.34
C VAL A 86 17.56 -21.25 -3.29
N ASP A 87 17.61 -21.83 -2.09
CA ASP A 87 16.93 -21.29 -0.92
C ASP A 87 17.93 -20.45 -0.14
N PHE A 88 17.55 -19.24 0.25
CA PHE A 88 18.43 -18.37 1.01
C PHE A 88 17.63 -17.49 1.96
N VAL A 89 18.31 -16.93 2.96
CA VAL A 89 17.70 -16.00 3.91
C VAL A 89 18.38 -14.66 3.78
N VAL A 90 17.56 -13.60 3.72
CA VAL A 90 18.03 -12.22 3.72
C VAL A 90 17.59 -11.53 5.00
N ASP A 91 18.49 -10.75 5.56
CA ASP A 91 18.35 -9.94 6.78
C ASP A 91 18.73 -8.48 6.46
N ASP A 92 17.80 -7.55 6.65
CA ASP A 92 18.02 -6.11 6.44
C ASP A 92 18.27 -5.35 7.76
N GLY A 93 18.35 -6.05 8.90
CA GLY A 93 18.47 -5.47 10.24
C GLY A 93 17.12 -5.13 10.88
N THR A 94 16.02 -5.14 10.11
CA THR A 94 14.65 -4.91 10.61
C THR A 94 13.84 -6.21 10.70
N GLY A 95 14.33 -7.27 10.06
CA GLY A 95 13.79 -8.62 10.11
C GLY A 95 14.52 -9.55 9.14
N CYS A 96 14.01 -10.78 9.03
CA CYS A 96 14.51 -11.76 8.07
C CYS A 96 13.37 -12.29 7.20
N VAL A 97 13.71 -12.74 5.99
CA VAL A 97 12.77 -13.43 5.09
C VAL A 97 13.45 -14.61 4.39
N GLU A 98 12.70 -15.70 4.22
CA GLU A 98 13.13 -16.82 3.38
C GLU A 98 12.85 -16.51 1.90
N CYS A 99 13.86 -16.68 1.07
CA CYS A 99 13.82 -16.43 -0.36
C CYS A 99 14.04 -17.73 -1.13
N ILE A 100 13.32 -17.88 -2.24
CA ILE A 100 13.47 -18.99 -3.17
C ILE A 100 13.74 -18.40 -4.55
N ARG A 101 14.89 -18.73 -5.14
CA ARG A 101 15.24 -18.40 -6.53
C ARG A 101 15.28 -19.68 -7.36
N TRP A 102 14.36 -19.81 -8.31
CA TRP A 102 14.39 -20.91 -9.29
C TRP A 102 15.48 -20.66 -10.32
N CYS A 103 16.20 -21.69 -10.73
CA CYS A 103 17.28 -21.60 -11.71
C CYS A 103 16.96 -22.55 -12.87
N HIS A 104 16.12 -22.10 -13.80
CA HIS A 104 15.75 -22.82 -15.01
C HIS A 104 16.69 -22.51 -16.17
N GLU A 105 17.18 -21.27 -16.24
CA GLU A 105 18.08 -20.81 -17.28
C GLU A 105 19.49 -20.56 -16.75
N ARG A 106 20.47 -20.66 -17.66
CA ARG A 106 21.89 -20.47 -17.33
C ARG A 106 22.17 -19.11 -16.66
N GLN A 107 21.51 -18.05 -17.14
CA GLN A 107 21.66 -16.71 -16.57
C GLN A 107 21.28 -16.67 -15.08
N GLU A 108 20.21 -17.36 -14.71
CA GLU A 108 19.71 -17.37 -13.32
C GLU A 108 20.66 -18.11 -12.39
N THR A 109 21.28 -19.18 -12.89
CA THR A 109 22.35 -19.89 -12.19
C THR A 109 23.56 -18.99 -11.99
N GLU A 110 24.01 -18.29 -13.04
CA GLU A 110 25.15 -17.36 -12.97
C GLU A 110 24.90 -16.20 -11.99
N GLU A 111 23.67 -15.67 -11.94
CA GLU A 111 23.25 -14.67 -10.95
C GLU A 111 23.39 -15.17 -9.51
N MET A 112 22.95 -16.40 -9.24
CA MET A 112 23.05 -17.00 -7.90
C MET A 112 24.48 -17.42 -7.53
N GLU A 113 25.29 -17.87 -8.49
CA GLU A 113 26.71 -18.22 -8.27
C GLU A 113 27.55 -17.00 -7.86
N ALA A 114 27.15 -15.79 -8.28
CA ALA A 114 27.78 -14.54 -7.86
C ALA A 114 27.44 -14.14 -6.40
N VAL A 115 26.42 -14.75 -5.79
CA VAL A 115 25.97 -14.44 -4.43
C VAL A 115 26.65 -15.34 -3.41
N ARG A 116 27.21 -14.75 -2.35
CA ARG A 116 27.85 -15.47 -1.24
C ARG A 116 27.26 -15.08 0.10
N LEU A 117 27.42 -15.98 1.07
CA LEU A 117 27.05 -15.72 2.46
C LEU A 117 27.71 -14.42 2.95
N GLY A 118 26.93 -13.58 3.63
CA GLY A 118 27.40 -12.29 4.16
C GLY A 118 27.38 -11.13 3.16
N MET A 119 27.12 -11.37 1.87
CA MET A 119 26.99 -10.29 0.88
C MET A 119 25.65 -9.57 1.03
N TYR A 120 25.64 -8.27 0.74
CA TYR A 120 24.41 -7.53 0.50
C TYR A 120 23.91 -7.79 -0.92
N VAL A 121 22.60 -7.94 -1.07
CA VAL A 121 21.93 -8.17 -2.35
C VAL A 121 20.72 -7.26 -2.48
N ARG A 122 20.43 -6.82 -3.71
CA ARG A 122 19.13 -6.27 -4.10
C ARG A 122 18.30 -7.39 -4.70
N LEU A 123 17.09 -7.55 -4.19
CA LEU A 123 16.13 -8.57 -4.60
C LEU A 123 14.89 -7.92 -5.18
N HIS A 124 14.38 -8.47 -6.28
CA HIS A 124 13.00 -8.24 -6.74
C HIS A 124 12.26 -9.58 -6.79
N GLY A 125 11.02 -9.58 -6.33
CA GLY A 125 10.26 -10.81 -6.21
C GLY A 125 8.83 -10.62 -5.75
N HIS A 126 8.12 -11.74 -5.66
CA HIS A 126 6.74 -11.82 -5.23
C HIS A 126 6.65 -12.38 -3.82
N LEU A 127 5.86 -11.73 -2.97
CA LEU A 127 5.59 -12.23 -1.62
C LEU A 127 4.67 -13.44 -1.70
N LYS A 128 4.99 -14.46 -0.88
CA LYS A 128 4.15 -15.63 -0.65
C LYS A 128 3.93 -15.82 0.83
N SER A 129 2.74 -16.27 1.18
CA SER A 129 2.41 -16.71 2.54
C SER A 129 1.73 -18.07 2.44
N PHE A 130 2.23 -19.03 3.19
CA PHE A 130 1.66 -20.36 3.27
C PHE A 130 1.65 -20.80 4.73
N GLN A 131 0.46 -21.14 5.25
CA GLN A 131 0.27 -21.56 6.64
C GLN A 131 0.90 -20.60 7.67
N GLY A 132 0.80 -19.28 7.41
CA GLY A 132 1.35 -18.23 8.27
C GLY A 132 2.85 -17.99 8.13
N LYS A 133 3.58 -18.81 7.36
CA LYS A 133 4.99 -18.60 7.04
C LYS A 133 5.13 -17.76 5.78
N ARG A 134 5.88 -16.65 5.87
CA ARG A 134 6.17 -15.78 4.73
C ARG A 134 7.46 -16.18 4.05
N SER A 135 7.43 -16.15 2.73
CA SER A 135 8.59 -16.36 1.87
C SER A 135 8.50 -15.46 0.65
N MET A 136 9.61 -15.26 -0.04
CA MET A 136 9.69 -14.46 -1.25
C MET A 136 10.15 -15.34 -2.41
N ASN A 137 9.36 -15.38 -3.47
CA ASN A 137 9.78 -15.91 -4.75
C ASN A 137 10.57 -14.84 -5.50
N VAL A 138 11.88 -14.99 -5.55
CA VAL A 138 12.80 -14.02 -6.17
C VAL A 138 12.96 -14.36 -7.65
N PHE A 139 12.82 -13.35 -8.51
CA PHE A 139 13.09 -13.49 -9.95
C PHE A 139 14.30 -12.64 -10.40
N SER A 140 14.76 -11.71 -9.56
CA SER A 140 15.99 -10.95 -9.82
C SER A 140 16.79 -10.80 -8.53
N VAL A 141 18.08 -11.10 -8.61
CA VAL A 141 19.05 -10.93 -7.52
C VAL A 141 20.28 -10.26 -8.08
N ARG A 142 20.79 -9.25 -7.37
CA ARG A 142 22.04 -8.59 -7.72
C ARG A 142 22.88 -8.34 -6.47
N PRO A 143 24.13 -8.78 -6.43
CA PRO A 143 25.08 -8.35 -5.40
C PRO A 143 25.24 -6.84 -5.37
N ILE A 144 25.21 -6.25 -4.18
CA ILE A 144 25.49 -4.83 -3.97
C ILE A 144 26.99 -4.60 -4.03
N THR A 145 27.42 -3.68 -4.89
CA THR A 145 28.81 -3.25 -5.04
C THR A 145 29.04 -1.84 -4.50
N ASP A 146 28.02 -0.98 -4.55
CA ASP A 146 28.00 0.34 -3.92
C ASP A 146 27.11 0.32 -2.67
N PHE A 147 27.71 0.50 -1.49
CA PHE A 147 26.99 0.44 -0.22
C PHE A 147 26.04 1.63 0.01
N ASN A 148 26.15 2.72 -0.77
CA ASN A 148 25.16 3.80 -0.75
C ASN A 148 23.75 3.32 -1.13
N GLU A 149 23.67 2.24 -1.93
CA GLU A 149 22.40 1.62 -2.30
C GLU A 149 21.59 1.14 -1.08
N ILE A 150 22.26 0.75 0.01
CA ILE A 150 21.59 0.28 1.24
C ILE A 150 20.86 1.44 1.91
N VAL A 151 21.55 2.56 2.11
CA VAL A 151 20.97 3.76 2.72
C VAL A 151 19.86 4.31 1.83
N HIS A 152 20.12 4.38 0.52
CA HIS A 152 19.12 4.78 -0.46
C HIS A 152 17.86 3.93 -0.37
N HIS A 153 17.98 2.60 -0.30
CA HIS A 153 16.84 1.69 -0.17
C HIS A 153 16.01 1.98 1.08
N PHE A 154 16.64 2.23 2.24
CA PHE A 154 15.89 2.59 3.44
C PHE A 154 15.18 3.94 3.31
N THR A 155 15.85 4.95 2.75
CA THR A 155 15.21 6.25 2.47
C THR A 155 14.06 6.11 1.48
N GLU A 156 14.20 5.26 0.46
CA GLU A 156 13.17 4.94 -0.52
C GLU A 156 11.94 4.30 0.15
N CYS A 157 12.16 3.29 1.01
CA CYS A 157 11.09 2.65 1.79
C CYS A 157 10.33 3.67 2.66
N MET A 158 11.06 4.55 3.36
CA MET A 158 10.48 5.58 4.22
C MET A 158 9.66 6.59 3.42
N TYR A 159 10.21 7.06 2.29
CA TYR A 159 9.54 8.01 1.42
C TYR A 159 8.24 7.43 0.85
N VAL A 160 8.29 6.20 0.33
CA VAL A 160 7.12 5.52 -0.23
C VAL A 160 6.05 5.28 0.83
N HIS A 161 6.44 4.84 2.04
CA HIS A 161 5.53 4.69 3.16
C HIS A 161 4.84 6.01 3.51
N MET A 162 5.60 7.09 3.66
CA MET A 162 5.04 8.42 3.91
C MET A 162 4.11 8.86 2.77
N TYR A 163 4.49 8.65 1.52
CA TYR A 163 3.69 9.02 0.35
C TYR A 163 2.34 8.29 0.31
N ASN A 164 2.34 6.98 0.62
CA ASN A 164 1.13 6.16 0.60
C ASN A 164 0.22 6.41 1.81
N THR A 165 0.80 6.72 2.98
CA THR A 165 0.04 6.97 4.21
C THR A 165 -0.42 8.40 4.38
N LYS A 166 0.08 9.35 3.57
CA LYS A 166 -0.42 10.74 3.56
C LYS A 166 -1.93 10.73 3.34
N PRO A 167 -2.72 11.35 4.23
CA PRO A 167 -4.18 11.38 4.09
C PRO A 167 -4.54 12.10 2.80
N ARG A 168 -4.97 11.33 1.79
CA ARG A 168 -5.55 11.87 0.58
C ARG A 168 -6.90 12.44 0.99
N GLY A 169 -7.02 13.77 1.00
CA GLY A 169 -8.27 14.48 1.29
C GLY A 169 -9.34 14.11 0.27
N GLY A 170 -10.08 13.05 0.56
CA GLY A 170 -11.09 12.48 -0.32
C GLY A 170 -11.96 11.52 0.47
N SER A 171 -12.83 12.07 1.31
CA SER A 171 -13.96 11.32 1.82
C SER A 171 -14.83 10.96 0.61
N ILE A 172 -14.79 9.71 0.18
CA ILE A 172 -15.83 9.16 -0.69
C ILE A 172 -17.06 9.05 0.21
N THR A 173 -17.85 10.11 0.26
CA THR A 173 -19.23 10.04 0.73
C THR A 173 -19.95 9.03 -0.17
N GLN A 174 -20.11 7.80 0.32
CA GLN A 174 -21.15 6.91 -0.19
C GLN A 174 -22.46 7.69 -0.10
N ALA A 175 -23.06 7.97 -1.26
CA ALA A 175 -24.38 8.54 -1.34
C ALA A 175 -25.35 7.57 -0.66
N THR A 176 -25.86 7.94 0.50
CA THR A 176 -26.94 7.23 1.18
C THR A 176 -28.18 7.40 0.32
N GLU A 177 -28.58 6.34 -0.37
CA GLU A 177 -29.84 6.29 -1.11
C GLU A 177 -31.01 6.54 -0.14
N THR A 178 -31.75 7.62 -0.40
CA THR A 178 -33.02 7.91 0.26
C THR A 178 -34.10 6.92 -0.19
N PRO A 179 -34.77 6.18 0.72
CA PRO A 179 -35.91 5.35 0.32
C PRO A 179 -37.15 6.21 0.06
N ARG A 180 -37.78 6.06 -1.12
CA ARG A 180 -39.12 6.60 -1.43
C ARG A 180 -40.20 5.89 -0.60
N PRO A 181 -41.27 6.59 -0.16
CA PRO A 181 -42.38 5.98 0.57
C PRO A 181 -43.44 5.36 -0.37
N GLN A 182 -43.98 4.21 0.00
CA GLN A 182 -45.21 3.59 -0.54
C GLN A 182 -46.20 3.31 0.62
N PRO A 183 -47.53 3.33 0.39
CA PRO A 183 -48.52 3.49 1.45
C PRO A 183 -49.17 2.18 1.97
N TYR A 184 -49.37 2.19 3.29
CA TYR A 184 -50.45 1.61 4.12
C TYR A 184 -50.88 0.13 3.98
N SER A 185 -50.71 -0.64 5.07
CA SER A 185 -51.85 -1.20 5.85
C SER A 185 -51.45 -1.92 7.16
N SER A 186 -52.22 -1.60 8.21
CA SER A 186 -52.55 -2.35 9.44
C SER A 186 -51.51 -2.63 10.56
N MET A 187 -51.89 -2.22 11.77
CA MET A 187 -51.32 -2.45 13.12
C MET A 187 -52.36 -3.21 13.97
N PRO A 188 -52.11 -3.62 15.25
CA PRO A 188 -50.85 -3.92 15.95
C PRO A 188 -50.90 -5.21 16.81
N THR A 189 -49.77 -5.67 17.34
CA THR A 189 -49.72 -6.34 18.66
C THR A 189 -48.30 -6.27 19.25
N PRO A 190 -48.13 -6.19 20.59
CA PRO A 190 -46.87 -5.78 21.22
C PRO A 190 -46.03 -6.99 21.68
N ALA A 191 -44.76 -7.04 21.30
CA ALA A 191 -43.79 -7.93 21.92
C ALA A 191 -42.40 -7.26 21.98
N ARG A 192 -41.73 -7.53 23.10
CA ARG A 192 -40.54 -6.88 23.67
C ARG A 192 -39.31 -6.85 22.74
N PRO A 193 -38.42 -5.84 22.86
CA PRO A 193 -37.17 -5.82 22.11
C PRO A 193 -36.14 -6.79 22.69
N PHE A 194 -35.73 -7.75 21.86
CA PHE A 194 -34.49 -8.51 22.02
C PHE A 194 -33.34 -7.63 21.51
N GLN A 195 -32.39 -7.28 22.38
CA GLN A 195 -31.15 -6.61 21.98
C GLN A 195 -30.25 -7.62 21.27
N THR A 196 -30.08 -7.44 19.97
CA THR A 196 -28.97 -8.02 19.20
C THR A 196 -27.83 -7.00 19.17
N GLY A 197 -26.70 -7.35 19.78
CA GLY A 197 -25.50 -6.53 19.73
C GLY A 197 -24.82 -6.59 18.36
N PRO A 198 -24.09 -5.55 17.94
CA PRO A 198 -23.07 -5.69 16.92
C PRO A 198 -21.76 -6.18 17.58
N SER A 199 -21.29 -7.31 17.08
CA SER A 199 -19.93 -7.83 17.28
C SER A 199 -18.93 -7.05 16.42
N ASN A 200 -17.68 -7.07 16.89
CA ASN A 200 -16.44 -6.68 16.23
C ASN A 200 -16.06 -5.20 16.23
N GLN A 201 -15.77 -4.70 17.44
CA GLN A 201 -14.69 -3.74 17.65
C GLN A 201 -13.61 -4.41 18.51
N PHE A 202 -12.51 -4.80 17.88
CA PHE A 202 -11.21 -4.93 18.53
C PHE A 202 -10.31 -3.85 17.91
N SER A 203 -9.50 -3.07 18.62
CA SER A 203 -9.44 -2.67 20.04
C SER A 203 -8.28 -1.69 20.14
N ASN A 204 -8.47 -0.63 20.92
CA ASN A 204 -7.45 0.13 21.65
C ASN A 204 -6.35 0.86 20.86
N GLN A 205 -6.58 2.14 20.60
CA GLN A 205 -5.59 3.16 20.91
C GLN A 205 -6.30 4.40 21.45
N PHE A 206 -6.02 4.71 22.72
CA PHE A 206 -6.42 5.89 23.50
C PHE A 206 -7.52 6.77 22.90
N ASN A 207 -8.74 6.64 23.43
CA ASN A 207 -9.80 7.63 23.26
C ASN A 207 -9.45 8.85 24.13
N ASP A 208 -8.30 9.48 23.87
CA ASP A 208 -7.96 10.77 24.41
C ASP A 208 -8.78 11.82 23.65
N PRO A 209 -9.72 12.52 24.29
CA PRO A 209 -10.50 13.58 23.64
C PRO A 209 -9.59 14.62 22.96
N MET A 210 -8.35 14.79 23.44
CA MET A 210 -7.37 15.71 22.90
C MET A 210 -6.74 15.23 21.59
N HIS A 211 -6.74 13.92 21.29
CA HIS A 211 -6.22 13.40 20.02
C HIS A 211 -7.00 13.95 18.82
N GLY A 212 -8.33 14.04 18.93
CA GLY A 212 -9.18 14.63 17.89
C GLY A 212 -8.90 16.13 17.68
N VAL A 213 -8.67 16.87 18.77
CA VAL A 213 -8.33 18.30 18.73
C VAL A 213 -6.97 18.51 18.07
N ARG A 214 -5.94 17.75 18.47
CA ARG A 214 -4.60 17.80 17.88
C ARG A 214 -4.64 17.56 16.37
N GLN A 215 -5.32 16.50 15.93
CA GLN A 215 -5.41 16.20 14.51
C GLN A 215 -6.11 17.33 13.73
N THR A 216 -7.14 17.93 14.32
CA THR A 216 -7.89 19.04 13.71
C THR A 216 -7.03 20.30 13.59
N VAL A 217 -6.28 20.65 14.63
CA VAL A 217 -5.34 21.80 14.64
C VAL A 217 -4.21 21.58 13.62
N LEU A 218 -3.60 20.40 13.59
CA LEU A 218 -2.54 20.08 12.63
C LEU A 218 -3.04 20.13 11.18
N ASN A 219 -4.22 19.57 10.91
CA ASN A 219 -4.85 19.62 9.58
C ASN A 219 -5.15 21.06 9.15
N TYR A 220 -5.54 21.93 10.08
CA TYR A 220 -5.74 23.35 9.80
C TYR A 220 -4.43 24.03 9.40
N LEU A 221 -3.36 23.84 10.17
CA LEU A 221 -2.04 24.42 9.87
C LEU A 221 -1.42 23.87 8.57
N ASN A 222 -1.80 22.66 8.15
CA ASN A 222 -1.39 22.05 6.89
C ASN A 222 -2.13 22.58 5.64
N ARG A 223 -3.06 23.52 5.77
CA ARG A 223 -3.72 24.09 4.58
C ARG A 223 -2.72 24.90 3.74
N PRO A 224 -2.83 24.88 2.40
CA PRO A 224 -1.87 25.54 1.50
C PRO A 224 -1.63 27.03 1.78
N MET A 225 -2.65 27.75 2.27
CA MET A 225 -2.55 29.16 2.64
C MET A 225 -1.61 29.42 3.82
N HIS A 226 -1.53 28.49 4.78
CA HIS A 226 -0.72 28.63 5.98
C HIS A 226 0.70 28.11 5.77
N LEU A 227 0.86 27.06 4.94
CA LEU A 227 2.18 26.53 4.56
C LEU A 227 3.03 27.55 3.78
N ARG A 228 2.40 28.32 2.88
CA ARG A 228 3.08 29.36 2.08
C ARG A 228 3.48 30.60 2.89
N SER A 229 2.87 30.83 4.05
CA SER A 229 3.17 31.98 4.91
C SER A 229 4.31 31.66 5.86
N GLU A 230 5.28 32.55 5.99
CA GLU A 230 6.38 32.42 6.96
C GLU A 230 6.00 32.87 8.37
N ALA A 231 4.96 33.71 8.51
CA ALA A 231 4.56 34.28 9.79
C ALA A 231 3.92 33.27 10.77
N GLY A 232 3.47 32.11 10.29
CA GLY A 232 2.67 31.17 11.10
C GLY A 232 1.24 31.66 11.32
N VAL A 233 0.48 30.97 12.18
CA VAL A 233 -0.90 31.32 12.54
C VAL A 233 -1.03 31.48 14.04
N HIS A 234 -1.63 32.59 14.48
CA HIS A 234 -1.86 32.88 15.88
C HIS A 234 -2.90 31.91 16.49
N CYS A 235 -2.66 31.41 17.71
CA CYS A 235 -3.54 30.46 18.39
C CYS A 235 -5.00 30.94 18.53
N ASP A 236 -5.24 32.24 18.75
CA ASP A 236 -6.60 32.82 18.76
C ASP A 236 -7.34 32.73 17.42
N VAL A 237 -6.60 32.78 16.31
CA VAL A 237 -7.18 32.62 14.97
C VAL A 237 -7.58 31.16 14.77
N ILE A 238 -6.71 30.23 15.17
CA ILE A 238 -6.97 28.78 15.10
C ILE A 238 -8.22 28.43 15.93
N ALA A 239 -8.30 28.91 17.17
CA ALA A 239 -9.45 28.68 18.05
C ALA A 239 -10.77 29.18 17.46
N ARG A 240 -10.75 30.37 16.86
CA ARG A 240 -11.93 30.99 16.24
C ARG A 240 -12.40 30.24 15.00
N GLU A 241 -11.48 29.90 14.11
CA GLU A 241 -11.79 29.24 12.83
C GLU A 241 -12.24 27.79 13.03
N LEU A 242 -11.65 27.09 14.00
CA LEU A 242 -12.02 25.72 14.32
C LEU A 242 -13.19 25.61 15.29
N ARG A 243 -13.61 26.74 15.90
CA ARG A 243 -14.62 26.79 16.97
C ARG A 243 -14.28 25.87 18.16
N ILE A 244 -12.99 25.83 18.50
CA ILE A 244 -12.44 25.05 19.61
C ILE A 244 -12.04 26.04 20.72
N PRO A 245 -12.31 25.74 22.01
CA PRO A 245 -11.86 26.59 23.11
C PRO A 245 -10.36 26.84 23.06
N LEU A 246 -9.95 28.10 23.27
CA LEU A 246 -8.54 28.52 23.15
C LEU A 246 -7.60 27.66 23.99
N GLN A 247 -8.02 27.28 25.21
CA GLN A 247 -7.20 26.44 26.08
C GLN A 247 -6.90 25.08 25.44
N GLN A 248 -7.90 24.42 24.86
CA GLN A 248 -7.71 23.14 24.18
C GLN A 248 -6.81 23.27 22.94
N VAL A 249 -6.87 24.41 22.24
CA VAL A 249 -5.96 24.68 21.12
C VAL A 249 -4.53 24.86 21.60
N LYS A 250 -4.30 25.58 22.71
CA LYS A 250 -2.96 25.75 23.29
C LYS A 250 -2.37 24.42 23.76
N ASP A 251 -3.15 23.64 24.51
CA ASP A 251 -2.73 22.31 24.99
C ASP A 251 -2.39 21.38 23.81
N ALA A 252 -3.20 21.43 22.73
CA ALA A 252 -2.94 20.68 21.51
C ALA A 252 -1.68 21.14 20.78
N LEU A 253 -1.42 22.45 20.69
CA LEU A 253 -0.23 23.02 20.05
C LEU A 253 1.05 22.68 20.83
N GLU A 254 1.00 22.70 22.16
CA GLU A 254 2.12 22.30 23.01
C GLU A 254 2.51 20.84 22.77
N GLN A 255 1.52 19.94 22.78
CA GLN A 255 1.75 18.52 22.49
C GLN A 255 2.27 18.30 21.06
N LEU A 256 1.68 18.96 20.06
CA LEU A 256 2.14 18.88 18.68
C LEU A 256 3.56 19.44 18.50
N SER A 257 3.95 20.43 19.31
CA SER A 257 5.31 20.97 19.34
C SER A 257 6.29 19.96 19.94
N ASN A 258 5.92 19.30 21.04
CA ASN A 258 6.70 18.22 21.64
C ASN A 258 6.86 17.02 20.70
N ASP A 259 5.83 16.74 19.91
CA ASP A 259 5.83 15.69 18.87
C ASP A 259 6.60 16.11 17.60
N GLY A 260 7.09 17.35 17.51
CA GLY A 260 7.83 17.86 16.34
C GLY A 260 6.96 18.10 15.09
N CYS A 261 5.63 18.13 15.24
CA CYS A 261 4.69 18.35 14.15
C CYS A 261 4.47 19.84 13.83
N VAL A 262 4.70 20.72 14.81
CA VAL A 262 4.62 22.18 14.66
C VAL A 262 5.77 22.88 15.39
N TYR A 263 6.05 24.12 15.04
CA TYR A 263 7.01 24.99 15.73
C TYR A 263 6.46 26.41 15.84
N SER A 264 6.93 27.18 16.83
CA SER A 264 6.62 28.60 16.96
C SER A 264 7.53 29.43 16.03
N THR A 265 6.98 30.46 15.39
CA THR A 265 7.69 31.26 14.38
C THR A 265 8.39 32.49 14.97
N SER A 266 7.64 33.54 15.27
CA SER A 266 8.14 34.81 15.81
C SER A 266 7.91 34.95 17.31
N ASP A 267 6.77 34.43 17.77
CA ASP A 267 6.27 34.57 19.14
C ASP A 267 5.75 33.22 19.62
N GLU A 268 5.74 32.96 20.93
CA GLU A 268 5.19 31.72 21.52
C GLU A 268 3.68 31.52 21.27
N THR A 269 3.04 32.44 20.53
CA THR A 269 1.62 32.42 20.21
C THR A 269 1.31 32.14 18.73
N CYS A 270 2.32 32.16 17.85
CA CYS A 270 2.20 31.92 16.41
C CYS A 270 2.87 30.60 16.01
N PHE A 271 2.10 29.70 15.40
CA PHE A 271 2.53 28.33 15.11
C PHE A 271 2.53 28.00 13.62
N LYS A 272 3.47 27.17 13.19
CA LYS A 272 3.60 26.68 11.83
C LYS A 272 3.84 25.16 11.80
N SER A 273 3.30 24.50 10.79
CA SER A 273 3.52 23.06 10.57
C SER A 273 4.91 22.78 10.04
N THR A 274 5.52 21.68 10.49
CA THR A 274 6.79 21.16 9.97
C THR A 274 6.66 20.45 8.62
N ALA A 275 5.44 20.33 8.06
CA ALA A 275 5.21 19.67 6.77
C ALA A 275 5.90 20.36 5.56
N ASN A 276 6.46 21.56 5.75
CA ASN A 276 7.24 22.31 4.75
C ASN A 276 8.77 22.32 5.02
N ALA A 277 9.24 21.61 6.05
CA ALA A 277 10.67 21.49 6.39
C ALA A 277 11.30 20.26 5.72
#